data_AF-A0A9W6RZE2-F1
#
_entry.id   AF-A0A9W6RZE2-F1
#
_cell.length_a   1.000
_cell.length_b   1.000
_cell.length_c   1.000
_cell.angle_alpha   90.00
_cell.angle_beta   90.00
_cell.angle_gamma   90.00
#
_symmetry.space_group_name_H-M   'P 1'
#
loop_
_entity.id
_entity.type
_entity.pdbx_description
1 polymer ?
#
loop_
_entity_poly.entity_id
_entity_poly.type
_entity_poly.pdbx_seq_one_letter_code
_entity_poly.pdbx_strand_id
1 'polypeptide(L)'
;MTPIAGRDLYDDPRFFDGYRRLRASGRAINDAVEIPGLARLLPPVTGAQVVDLGCGTGTLARRLADAGAEHVLAVDVSARILAAAVPHPRVRYLRADLETLTLPPARADLVVSSLALHYVADYEGLIRRVAGWLRPGGRVVKHHRRTATLITGLLYAGLELTAVGEPVPGTADLTARPELGEHLRRPPVLILAARRPAR
;
A
#
# COMPACT_ATOMS: atom_id res chain seq x y z
N MET A 1 22.12 -14.73 6.83
CA MET A 1 20.67 -14.49 6.95
C MET A 1 20.25 -13.75 5.70
N THR A 2 19.65 -14.44 4.73
CA THR A 2 19.34 -13.89 3.41
C THR A 2 18.31 -12.77 3.54
N PRO A 3 18.48 -11.60 2.90
CA PRO A 3 17.49 -10.54 2.95
C PRO A 3 16.17 -11.08 2.38
N ILE A 4 15.10 -11.00 3.16
CA ILE A 4 13.75 -11.27 2.66
C ILE A 4 13.42 -10.08 1.77
N ALA A 5 13.51 -10.27 0.44
CA ALA A 5 13.00 -9.29 -0.51
C ALA A 5 11.54 -9.00 -0.15
N GLY A 6 11.08 -7.75 -0.30
CA GLY A 6 9.73 -7.33 0.12
C GLY A 6 8.57 -8.19 -0.41
N ARG A 7 8.82 -8.98 -1.47
CA ARG A 7 7.91 -9.97 -2.08
C ARG A 7 7.49 -11.10 -1.13
N ASP A 8 8.34 -11.51 -0.20
CA ASP A 8 8.10 -12.68 0.67
C ASP A 8 7.87 -12.30 2.15
N LEU A 9 7.80 -11.00 2.46
CA LEU A 9 7.74 -10.51 3.85
C LEU A 9 6.57 -11.11 4.64
N TYR A 10 5.40 -11.22 4.02
CA TYR A 10 4.19 -11.78 4.65
C TYR A 10 4.14 -13.33 4.60
N ASP A 11 5.03 -13.96 3.86
CA ASP A 11 5.23 -15.41 3.86
C ASP A 11 6.30 -15.84 4.91
N ASP A 12 6.92 -14.91 5.65
CA ASP A 12 7.65 -15.19 6.90
C ASP A 12 6.67 -15.42 8.08
N PRO A 13 6.73 -16.55 8.79
CA PRO A 13 5.75 -16.87 9.84
C PRO A 13 5.77 -15.91 11.02
N ARG A 14 6.95 -15.43 11.42
CA ARG A 14 7.10 -14.53 12.58
C ARG A 14 6.51 -13.16 12.26
N PHE A 15 6.78 -12.67 11.06
CA PHE A 15 6.20 -11.42 10.59
C PHE A 15 4.67 -11.52 10.49
N PHE A 16 4.18 -12.60 9.88
CA PHE A 16 2.75 -12.84 9.71
C PHE A 16 1.99 -12.97 11.05
N ASP A 17 2.56 -13.65 12.04
CA ASP A 17 1.96 -13.76 13.37
C ASP A 17 1.91 -12.40 14.10
N GLY A 18 2.94 -11.58 13.93
CA GLY A 18 2.94 -10.19 14.41
C GLY A 18 1.81 -9.37 13.77
N TYR A 19 1.69 -9.46 12.43
CA TYR A 19 0.60 -8.85 11.68
C TYR A 19 -0.78 -9.30 12.17
N ARG A 20 -1.01 -10.60 12.33
CA ARG A 20 -2.29 -11.15 12.80
C ARG A 20 -2.66 -10.64 14.19
N ARG A 21 -1.70 -10.63 15.13
CA ARG A 21 -1.91 -10.10 16.48
C ARG A 21 -2.29 -8.63 16.46
N LEU A 22 -1.63 -7.82 15.62
CA LEU A 22 -1.98 -6.41 15.45
C LEU A 22 -3.40 -6.24 14.91
N ARG A 23 -3.79 -6.97 13.85
CA ARG A 23 -5.13 -6.93 13.25
C ARG A 23 -6.22 -7.37 14.23
N ALA A 24 -5.98 -8.41 15.03
CA ALA A 24 -6.93 -8.92 16.02
C ALA A 24 -7.10 -8.01 17.25
N SER A 25 -6.16 -7.09 17.50
CA SER A 25 -6.14 -6.29 18.73
C SER A 25 -7.18 -5.17 18.80
N GLY A 26 -7.96 -4.92 17.74
CA GLY A 26 -8.89 -3.78 17.64
C GLY A 26 -8.21 -2.40 17.56
N ARG A 27 -6.87 -2.36 17.70
CA ARG A 27 -6.04 -1.15 17.63
C ARG A 27 -5.39 -0.96 16.26
N ALA A 28 -5.77 -1.78 15.28
CA ALA A 28 -5.24 -1.67 13.93
C ALA A 28 -5.72 -0.36 13.30
N ILE A 29 -4.77 0.54 13.01
CA ILE A 29 -5.00 1.83 12.37
C ILE A 29 -5.78 1.67 11.06
N ASN A 30 -5.63 0.52 10.39
CA ASN A 30 -6.36 0.17 9.20
C ASN A 30 -7.89 0.28 9.38
N ASP A 31 -8.43 -0.25 10.48
CA ASP A 31 -9.89 -0.35 10.66
C ASP A 31 -10.50 0.97 11.15
N ALA A 32 -9.76 1.71 11.98
CA ALA A 32 -10.24 2.94 12.62
C ALA A 32 -9.99 4.22 11.80
N VAL A 33 -8.95 4.24 10.95
CA VAL A 33 -8.49 5.49 10.31
C VAL A 33 -8.27 5.31 8.81
N GLU A 34 -7.47 4.33 8.41
CA GLU A 34 -7.07 4.15 7.00
C GLU A 34 -8.26 3.84 6.11
N ILE A 35 -9.02 2.80 6.42
CA ILE A 35 -10.13 2.36 5.59
C ILE A 35 -11.28 3.39 5.58
N PRO A 36 -11.71 3.96 6.72
CA PRO A 36 -12.67 5.07 6.69
C PRO A 36 -12.16 6.29 5.91
N GLY A 37 -10.87 6.62 6.01
CA GLY A 37 -10.26 7.72 5.27
C GLY A 37 -10.19 7.47 3.76
N LEU A 38 -9.81 6.26 3.35
CA LEU A 38 -9.81 5.83 1.96
C LEU A 38 -11.23 5.79 1.40
N ALA A 39 -12.21 5.29 2.17
CA ALA A 39 -13.60 5.19 1.75
C ALA A 39 -14.21 6.54 1.34
N ARG A 40 -13.80 7.64 1.99
CA ARG A 40 -14.24 9.01 1.64
C ARG A 40 -13.70 9.51 0.31
N LEU A 41 -12.65 8.89 -0.23
CA LEU A 41 -12.04 9.26 -1.51
C LEU A 41 -12.54 8.39 -2.66
N LEU A 42 -13.29 7.33 -2.37
CA LEU A 42 -13.80 6.43 -3.39
C LEU A 42 -15.01 7.06 -4.11
N PRO A 43 -15.11 6.88 -5.44
CA PRO A 43 -16.36 7.14 -6.14
C PRO A 43 -17.45 6.16 -5.67
N PRO A 44 -18.74 6.40 -5.99
CA PRO A 44 -19.76 5.37 -5.88
C PRO A 44 -19.31 4.11 -6.64
N VAL A 45 -19.46 2.94 -6.03
CA VAL A 45 -18.99 1.66 -6.58
C VAL A 45 -20.13 0.72 -6.96
N THR A 46 -21.39 1.13 -6.85
CA THR A 46 -22.54 0.29 -7.22
C THR A 46 -22.42 -0.17 -8.67
N GLY A 47 -22.38 -1.49 -8.90
CA GLY A 47 -22.24 -2.08 -10.23
C GLY A 47 -20.83 -2.02 -10.82
N ALA A 48 -19.83 -1.54 -10.07
CA ALA A 48 -18.48 -1.33 -10.59
C ALA A 48 -17.64 -2.61 -10.63
N GLN A 49 -16.74 -2.67 -11.61
CA GLN A 49 -15.66 -3.64 -11.71
C GLN A 49 -14.39 -3.05 -11.05
N VAL A 50 -13.97 -3.62 -9.92
CA VAL A 50 -12.91 -3.07 -9.09
C VAL A 50 -11.67 -3.97 -9.04
N VAL A 51 -10.48 -3.39 -9.03
CA VAL A 51 -9.22 -4.10 -8.78
C VAL A 51 -8.55 -3.54 -7.52
N ASP A 52 -8.24 -4.39 -6.56
CA ASP A 52 -7.51 -4.07 -5.32
C ASP A 52 -6.09 -4.64 -5.37
N LEU A 53 -5.09 -3.78 -5.54
CA LEU A 53 -3.68 -4.17 -5.70
C LEU A 53 -2.97 -4.17 -4.35
N GLY A 54 -2.50 -5.35 -3.93
CA GLY A 54 -1.93 -5.58 -2.59
C GLY A 54 -3.01 -5.66 -1.52
N CYS A 55 -3.99 -6.53 -1.74
CA CYS A 55 -5.23 -6.57 -0.98
C CYS A 55 -5.07 -7.10 0.46
N GLY A 56 -3.94 -7.72 0.80
CA GLY A 56 -3.71 -8.38 2.07
C GLY A 56 -4.80 -9.41 2.39
N THR A 57 -5.42 -9.31 3.57
CA THR A 57 -6.53 -10.21 3.96
C THR A 57 -7.88 -9.80 3.34
N GLY A 58 -7.89 -8.87 2.38
CA GLY A 58 -9.06 -8.48 1.61
C GLY A 58 -10.08 -7.61 2.35
N THR A 59 -9.65 -6.85 3.37
CA THR A 59 -10.58 -6.04 4.17
C THR A 59 -11.20 -4.91 3.34
N LEU A 60 -10.40 -4.23 2.51
CA LEU A 60 -10.88 -3.19 1.60
C LEU A 60 -11.74 -3.80 0.49
N ALA A 61 -11.25 -4.86 -0.17
CA ALA A 61 -12.00 -5.59 -1.20
C ALA A 61 -13.41 -6.00 -0.78
N ARG A 62 -13.57 -6.55 0.44
CA ARG A 62 -14.90 -6.92 0.96
C ARG A 62 -15.79 -5.71 1.20
N ARG A 63 -15.26 -4.64 1.80
CA ARG A 63 -16.03 -3.41 2.01
C ARG A 63 -16.51 -2.78 0.70
N LEU A 64 -15.69 -2.85 -0.36
CA LEU A 64 -16.09 -2.40 -1.71
C LEU A 64 -17.22 -3.25 -2.27
N ALA A 65 -17.16 -4.58 -2.07
CA ALA A 65 -18.20 -5.50 -2.47
C ALA A 65 -19.52 -5.31 -1.69
N ASP A 66 -19.43 -5.09 -0.37
CA ASP A 66 -20.56 -4.76 0.51
C ASP A 66 -21.18 -3.41 0.11
N ALA A 67 -20.36 -2.46 -0.33
CA ALA A 67 -20.80 -1.15 -0.84
C ALA A 67 -21.41 -1.19 -2.25
N GLY A 68 -21.53 -2.38 -2.86
CA GLY A 68 -22.25 -2.58 -4.11
C GLY A 68 -21.38 -2.78 -5.36
N ALA A 69 -20.06 -2.89 -5.23
CA ALA A 69 -19.23 -3.34 -6.36
C ALA A 69 -19.75 -4.66 -6.91
N GLU A 70 -19.88 -4.74 -8.23
CA GLU A 70 -20.38 -5.94 -8.90
C GLU A 70 -19.37 -7.07 -8.72
N HIS A 71 -18.11 -6.81 -9.06
CA HIS A 71 -16.99 -7.73 -8.90
C HIS A 71 -15.74 -6.99 -8.38
N VAL A 72 -15.01 -7.64 -7.49
CA VAL A 72 -13.71 -7.15 -6.99
C VAL A 72 -12.64 -8.21 -7.23
N LEU A 73 -11.62 -7.87 -8.02
CA LEU A 73 -10.40 -8.67 -8.15
C LEU A 73 -9.38 -8.18 -7.12
N ALA A 74 -9.13 -8.99 -6.10
CA ALA A 74 -8.22 -8.69 -5.01
C ALA A 74 -6.89 -9.43 -5.21
N VAL A 75 -5.81 -8.69 -5.45
CA VAL A 75 -4.51 -9.25 -5.83
C VAL A 75 -3.51 -9.10 -4.70
N ASP A 76 -2.79 -10.15 -4.35
CA ASP A 76 -1.63 -10.08 -3.46
C ASP A 76 -0.56 -11.10 -3.88
N VAL A 77 0.70 -10.87 -3.50
CA VAL A 77 1.81 -11.77 -3.85
C VAL A 77 1.94 -12.92 -2.85
N SER A 78 1.57 -12.68 -1.58
CA SER A 78 1.74 -13.63 -0.48
C SER A 78 0.66 -14.72 -0.53
N ALA A 79 1.09 -15.98 -0.60
CA ALA A 79 0.16 -17.09 -0.50
C ALA A 79 -0.46 -17.16 0.91
N ARG A 80 0.32 -16.87 1.94
CA ARG A 80 -0.12 -16.96 3.33
C ARG A 80 -1.18 -15.91 3.67
N ILE A 81 -1.03 -14.67 3.19
CA ILE A 81 -2.02 -13.62 3.50
C ILE A 81 -3.35 -13.91 2.80
N LEU A 82 -3.31 -14.43 1.58
CA LEU A 82 -4.50 -14.82 0.82
C LEU A 82 -5.19 -16.03 1.45
N ALA A 83 -4.43 -16.99 2.01
CA ALA A 83 -5.01 -18.10 2.76
C ALA A 83 -5.77 -17.66 4.03
N ALA A 84 -5.44 -16.48 4.57
CA ALA A 84 -6.15 -15.88 5.70
C ALA A 84 -7.23 -14.86 5.27
N ALA A 85 -7.44 -14.66 3.97
CA ALA A 85 -8.50 -13.79 3.48
C ALA A 85 -9.88 -14.40 3.75
N VAL A 86 -10.83 -13.55 4.09
CA VAL A 86 -12.22 -13.99 4.35
C VAL A 86 -12.96 -14.05 3.01
N PRO A 87 -13.59 -15.18 2.65
CA PRO A 87 -14.34 -15.30 1.40
C PRO A 87 -15.51 -14.30 1.29
N HIS A 88 -15.81 -13.87 0.07
CA HIS A 88 -16.98 -13.05 -0.24
C HIS A 88 -17.45 -13.37 -1.67
N PRO A 89 -18.76 -13.53 -1.95
CA PRO A 89 -19.26 -14.03 -3.24
C PRO A 89 -18.90 -13.14 -4.45
N ARG A 90 -18.64 -11.86 -4.21
CA ARG A 90 -18.23 -10.89 -5.25
C ARG A 90 -16.73 -10.59 -5.27
N VAL A 91 -15.93 -11.22 -4.41
CA VAL A 91 -14.48 -10.99 -4.33
C VAL A 91 -13.74 -12.22 -4.84
N ARG A 92 -12.92 -12.03 -5.87
CA ARG A 92 -11.98 -13.04 -6.35
C ARG A 92 -10.58 -12.69 -5.87
N TYR A 93 -9.97 -13.57 -5.10
CA TYR A 93 -8.57 -13.46 -4.70
C TYR A 93 -7.66 -14.06 -5.76
N LEU A 94 -6.61 -13.33 -6.15
CA LEU A 94 -5.61 -13.77 -7.11
C LEU A 94 -4.22 -13.61 -6.50
N ARG A 95 -3.47 -14.70 -6.45
CA ARG A 95 -2.04 -14.62 -6.16
C ARG A 95 -1.29 -14.17 -7.41
N ALA A 96 -0.71 -12.98 -7.40
CA ALA A 96 0.12 -12.50 -8.50
C ALA A 96 1.11 -11.42 -8.03
N ASP A 97 2.24 -11.34 -8.72
CA ASP A 97 3.19 -10.23 -8.57
C ASP A 97 2.73 -9.03 -9.41
N LEU A 98 2.62 -7.85 -8.79
CA LEU A 98 2.19 -6.62 -9.46
C LEU A 98 3.18 -6.17 -10.56
N GLU A 99 4.45 -6.59 -10.48
CA GLU A 99 5.44 -6.31 -11.50
C GLU A 99 5.16 -7.03 -12.82
N THR A 100 4.53 -8.22 -12.75
CA THR A 100 4.26 -9.07 -13.92
C THR A 100 2.77 -9.22 -14.23
N LEU A 101 1.89 -8.75 -13.34
CA LEU A 101 0.45 -8.79 -13.51
C LEU A 101 0.03 -8.13 -14.83
N THR A 102 -0.80 -8.84 -15.58
CA THR A 102 -1.49 -8.33 -16.77
C THR A 102 -2.98 -8.63 -16.63
N LEU A 103 -3.80 -7.63 -16.96
CA LEU A 103 -5.26 -7.75 -16.99
C LEU A 103 -5.75 -7.34 -18.38
N PRO A 104 -6.91 -7.86 -18.82
CA PRO A 104 -7.49 -7.43 -20.10
C PRO A 104 -7.79 -5.93 -20.09
N PRO A 105 -7.59 -5.23 -21.22
CA PRO A 105 -7.79 -3.79 -21.29
C PRO A 105 -9.25 -3.39 -21.09
N ALA A 106 -9.47 -2.18 -20.57
CA ALA A 106 -10.79 -1.58 -20.38
C ALA A 106 -11.80 -2.48 -19.63
N ARG A 107 -11.36 -3.11 -18.54
CA ARG A 107 -12.19 -3.98 -17.69
C ARG A 107 -12.45 -3.44 -16.29
N ALA A 108 -11.67 -2.47 -15.83
CA ALA A 108 -11.84 -1.87 -14.51
C ALA A 108 -12.49 -0.48 -14.59
N ASP A 109 -13.44 -0.23 -13.71
CA ASP A 109 -14.00 1.11 -13.44
C ASP A 109 -13.18 1.82 -12.37
N LEU A 110 -12.61 1.05 -11.43
CA LEU A 110 -11.83 1.55 -10.30
C LEU A 110 -10.65 0.62 -10.01
N VAL A 111 -9.47 1.22 -9.85
CA VAL A 111 -8.30 0.55 -9.27
C VAL A 111 -7.97 1.21 -7.94
N VAL A 112 -7.88 0.41 -6.87
CA VAL A 112 -7.48 0.85 -5.54
C VAL A 112 -6.19 0.16 -5.10
N SER A 113 -5.43 0.85 -4.25
CA SER A 113 -4.33 0.21 -3.53
C SER A 113 -4.07 0.93 -2.22
N SER A 114 -3.94 0.17 -1.14
CA SER A 114 -3.56 0.68 0.16
C SER A 114 -2.24 0.08 0.62
N LEU A 115 -1.24 0.96 0.82
CA LEU A 115 0.06 0.58 1.41
C LEU A 115 0.77 -0.62 0.72
N ALA A 116 0.63 -0.74 -0.61
CA ALA A 116 1.27 -1.82 -1.37
C ALA A 116 2.16 -1.34 -2.52
N LEU A 117 1.76 -0.29 -3.27
CA LEU A 117 2.50 0.12 -4.48
C LEU A 117 3.94 0.60 -4.21
N HIS A 118 4.28 0.93 -2.96
CA HIS A 118 5.65 1.32 -2.60
C HIS A 118 6.65 0.16 -2.63
N TYR A 119 6.19 -1.10 -2.72
CA TYR A 119 7.05 -2.27 -2.90
C TYR A 119 7.37 -2.60 -4.37
N VAL A 120 6.75 -1.90 -5.33
CA VAL A 120 6.91 -2.19 -6.77
C VAL A 120 8.11 -1.42 -7.33
N ALA A 121 9.11 -2.11 -7.87
CA ALA A 121 10.32 -1.47 -8.40
C ALA A 121 9.98 -0.60 -9.63
N ASP A 122 9.35 -1.18 -10.65
CA ASP A 122 8.88 -0.47 -11.85
C ASP A 122 7.46 0.12 -11.65
N TYR A 123 7.36 1.09 -10.74
CA TYR A 123 6.11 1.80 -10.47
C TYR A 123 5.55 2.48 -11.73
N GLU A 124 6.39 3.13 -12.55
CA GLU A 124 5.93 3.80 -13.77
C GLU A 124 5.36 2.80 -14.79
N GLY A 125 6.01 1.64 -14.96
CA GLY A 125 5.48 0.58 -15.80
C GLY A 125 4.20 -0.02 -15.25
N LEU A 126 4.08 -0.21 -13.93
CA LEU A 126 2.82 -0.60 -13.32
C LEU A 126 1.72 0.43 -13.60
N ILE A 127 1.99 1.73 -13.43
CA ILE A 127 0.99 2.79 -13.68
C ILE A 127 0.58 2.83 -15.16
N ARG A 128 1.51 2.63 -16.10
CA ARG A 128 1.19 2.49 -17.53
C ARG A 128 0.25 1.31 -17.80
N ARG A 129 0.49 0.15 -17.16
CA ARG A 129 -0.42 -1.01 -17.27
C ARG A 129 -1.78 -0.73 -16.65
N VAL A 130 -1.83 -0.14 -15.45
CA VAL A 130 -3.06 0.28 -14.76
C VAL A 130 -3.90 1.20 -15.65
N ALA A 131 -3.28 2.18 -16.31
CA ALA A 131 -3.97 3.05 -17.25
C ALA A 131 -4.63 2.27 -18.41
N GLY A 132 -3.97 1.24 -18.94
CA GLY A 132 -4.54 0.35 -19.97
C GLY A 132 -5.67 -0.56 -19.47
N TRP A 133 -5.70 -0.89 -18.18
CA TRP A 133 -6.76 -1.72 -17.59
C TRP A 133 -8.07 -0.95 -17.36
N LEU A 134 -7.99 0.36 -17.19
CA LEU A 134 -9.13 1.24 -16.95
C LEU A 134 -9.98 1.45 -18.21
N ARG A 135 -11.30 1.55 -18.03
CA ARG A 135 -12.20 2.09 -19.05
C ARG A 135 -12.03 3.60 -19.20
N PRO A 136 -12.45 4.21 -20.33
CA PRO A 136 -12.55 5.67 -20.42
C PRO A 136 -13.36 6.24 -19.24
N GLY A 137 -12.77 7.19 -18.49
CA GLY A 137 -13.38 7.76 -17.27
C GLY A 137 -13.15 6.96 -15.98
N GLY A 138 -12.45 5.82 -16.05
CA GLY A 138 -12.06 5.02 -14.89
C GLY A 138 -11.08 5.75 -13.96
N ARG A 139 -11.05 5.37 -12.68
CA ARG A 139 -10.33 6.11 -11.64
C ARG A 139 -9.29 5.24 -10.93
N VAL A 140 -8.23 5.88 -10.43
CA VAL A 140 -7.24 5.29 -9.51
C VAL A 140 -7.29 6.02 -8.18
N VAL A 141 -7.35 5.27 -7.08
CA VAL A 141 -7.25 5.82 -5.71
C VAL A 141 -6.14 5.08 -4.95
N LYS A 142 -5.09 5.82 -4.58
CA LYS A 142 -3.93 5.30 -3.84
C LYS A 142 -3.82 5.97 -2.47
N HIS A 143 -3.56 5.19 -1.42
CA HIS A 143 -3.29 5.69 -0.06
C HIS A 143 -1.85 5.46 0.42
N HIS A 144 -1.30 6.42 1.16
CA HIS A 144 -0.03 6.35 1.92
C HIS A 144 -0.14 7.30 3.12
N ARG A 145 0.57 7.06 4.24
CA ARG A 145 0.63 8.08 5.32
C ARG A 145 1.22 9.37 4.73
N ARG A 146 0.57 10.52 4.97
CA ARG A 146 0.99 11.80 4.41
C ARG A 146 2.17 12.34 5.21
N THR A 147 3.25 12.74 4.54
CA THR A 147 4.34 13.54 5.14
C THR A 147 3.80 14.73 5.93
N ALA A 148 2.75 15.37 5.38
CA ALA A 148 2.02 16.44 6.05
C ALA A 148 1.50 16.04 7.44
N THR A 149 0.96 14.84 7.63
CA THR A 149 0.43 14.39 8.94
C THR A 149 1.52 14.23 9.99
N LEU A 150 2.71 13.75 9.60
CA LEU A 150 3.84 13.62 10.51
C LEU A 150 4.40 14.98 10.91
N ILE A 151 4.51 15.91 9.95
CA ILE A 151 5.00 17.27 10.19
C ILE A 151 3.99 18.09 11.00
N THR A 152 2.72 18.13 10.59
CA THR A 152 1.71 18.94 11.28
C THR A 152 1.41 18.42 12.67
N GLY A 153 1.50 17.11 12.92
CA GLY A 153 1.39 16.55 14.27
C GLY A 153 2.44 17.10 15.23
N LEU A 154 3.69 17.25 14.78
CA LEU A 154 4.77 17.86 15.58
C LEU A 154 4.52 19.35 15.81
N LEU A 155 4.13 20.08 14.75
CA LEU A 155 3.86 21.51 14.84
C LEU A 155 2.67 21.84 15.75
N TYR A 156 1.56 21.10 15.64
CA TYR A 156 0.39 21.28 16.50
C TYR A 156 0.67 20.91 17.97
N ALA A 157 1.65 20.04 18.22
CA ALA A 157 2.13 19.77 19.56
C ALA A 157 3.04 20.87 20.14
N GLY A 158 3.24 21.99 19.42
CA GLY A 158 4.08 23.11 19.82
C GLY A 158 5.58 22.82 19.75
N LEU A 159 5.97 21.82 18.95
CA LEU A 159 7.38 21.49 18.72
C LEU A 159 7.90 22.22 17.49
N GLU A 160 9.14 22.67 17.55
CA GLU A 160 9.88 23.25 16.44
C GLU A 160 10.57 22.14 15.68
N LEU A 161 10.29 22.02 14.39
CA LEU A 161 10.99 21.07 13.52
C LEU A 161 12.42 21.57 13.29
N THR A 162 13.42 20.78 13.66
CA THR A 162 14.85 21.12 13.55
C THR A 162 15.53 20.42 12.38
N ALA A 163 14.98 19.32 11.88
CA ALA A 163 15.44 18.68 10.65
C ALA A 163 14.34 17.87 9.97
N VAL A 164 14.42 17.85 8.64
CA VAL A 164 13.70 16.90 7.78
C VAL A 164 14.75 16.28 6.88
N GLY A 165 14.84 14.96 6.88
CA GLY A 165 15.83 14.23 6.10
C GLY A 165 15.19 13.03 5.42
N GLU A 166 15.55 12.82 4.16
CA GLU A 166 15.25 11.62 3.40
C GLU A 166 16.60 10.99 3.02
N PRO A 167 17.26 10.29 3.97
CA PRO A 167 18.63 9.84 3.76
C PRO A 167 18.70 8.82 2.63
N VAL A 168 19.80 8.89 1.88
CA VAL A 168 20.11 7.98 0.80
C VAL A 168 21.43 7.23 1.08
N PRO A 169 21.67 6.07 0.45
CA PRO A 169 22.91 5.33 0.62
C PRO A 169 24.14 6.15 0.20
N GLY A 170 25.23 6.03 0.96
CA GLY A 170 26.50 6.71 0.67
C GLY A 170 27.25 6.08 -0.50
N THR A 171 28.22 6.81 -1.07
CA THR A 171 29.01 6.36 -2.24
C THR A 171 29.77 5.05 -1.99
N ALA A 172 30.28 4.85 -0.76
CA ALA A 172 30.94 3.60 -0.38
C ALA A 172 29.96 2.42 -0.33
N ASP A 173 28.73 2.65 0.17
CA ASP A 173 27.67 1.65 0.20
C ASP A 173 27.21 1.28 -1.21
N LEU A 174 27.08 2.25 -2.11
CA LEU A 174 26.69 2.03 -3.51
C LEU A 174 27.79 1.30 -4.30
N THR A 175 29.05 1.54 -3.98
CA THR A 175 30.18 0.83 -4.61
C THR A 175 30.23 -0.63 -4.17
N ALA A 176 29.99 -0.90 -2.88
CA ALA A 176 29.95 -2.25 -2.33
C ALA A 176 28.65 -3.00 -2.66
N ARG A 177 27.53 -2.27 -2.80
CA ARG A 177 26.16 -2.79 -3.00
C ARG A 177 25.41 -1.92 -4.02
N PRO A 178 25.67 -2.11 -5.32
CA PRO A 178 25.03 -1.31 -6.39
C PRO A 178 23.50 -1.39 -6.40
N GLU A 179 22.92 -2.47 -5.86
CA GLU A 179 21.47 -2.66 -5.72
C GLU A 179 20.80 -1.58 -4.85
N LEU A 180 21.54 -0.98 -3.91
CA LEU A 180 21.04 0.12 -3.08
C LEU A 180 20.79 1.41 -3.89
N GLY A 181 21.22 1.47 -5.15
CA GLY A 181 20.97 2.58 -6.06
C GLY A 181 19.47 2.87 -6.27
N GLU A 182 18.59 1.92 -6.02
CA GLU A 182 17.14 2.16 -6.04
C GLU A 182 16.70 3.24 -5.02
N HIS A 183 17.39 3.31 -3.89
CA HIS A 183 17.07 4.24 -2.80
C HIS A 183 17.52 5.68 -3.05
N LEU A 184 18.36 5.93 -4.07
CA LEU A 184 18.68 7.28 -4.53
C LEU A 184 17.48 7.98 -5.18
N ARG A 185 16.60 7.20 -5.81
CA ARG A 185 15.37 7.70 -6.46
C ARG A 185 14.15 7.59 -5.56
N ARG A 186 14.20 6.73 -4.54
CA ARG A 186 13.10 6.46 -3.60
C ARG A 186 13.64 6.26 -2.18
N PRO A 187 13.80 7.34 -1.41
CA PRO A 187 14.24 7.26 -0.04
C PRO A 187 13.26 6.39 0.76
N PRO A 188 13.71 5.27 1.35
CA PRO A 188 12.80 4.37 2.06
C PRO A 188 12.40 4.94 3.44
N VAL A 189 13.05 6.01 3.89
CA VAL A 189 12.93 6.56 5.23
C VAL A 189 12.72 8.08 5.17
N LEU A 190 11.73 8.55 5.92
CA LEU A 190 11.60 9.96 6.30
C LEU A 190 12.05 10.10 7.76
N ILE A 191 13.05 10.93 8.00
CA ILE A 191 13.53 11.32 9.32
C ILE A 191 13.01 12.73 9.63
N LEU A 192 12.36 12.89 10.77
CA LEU A 192 11.97 14.17 11.32
C LEU A 192 12.65 14.33 12.68
N ALA A 193 13.31 15.46 12.90
CA ALA A 193 13.79 15.86 14.22
C ALA A 193 13.04 17.12 14.64
N ALA A 194 12.61 17.17 15.89
CA ALA A 194 11.93 18.33 16.46
C ALA A 194 12.39 18.55 17.90
N ARG A 195 12.41 19.81 18.33
CA ARG A 195 12.72 20.20 19.71
C ARG A 195 11.57 20.99 20.31
N ARG A 196 11.55 21.07 21.64
CA ARG A 196 10.73 22.04 22.34
C ARG A 196 11.43 23.41 22.29
N PRO A 197 10.75 24.50 21.92
CA PRO A 197 11.33 25.84 21.98
C PRO A 197 11.80 26.17 23.40
N ALA A 198 12.95 26.85 23.53
CA ALA A 198 13.28 27.54 24.77
C ALA A 198 12.30 28.71 24.92
N ARG A 199 11.72 28.88 26.12
CA ARG A 199 10.83 30.01 26.41
C ARG A 199 11.58 31.33 26.33
#